data_AF-A0A522DVA6-F1
#
_entry.id   AF-A0A522DVA6-F1
#
_cell.length_a   1.000
_cell.length_b   1.000
_cell.length_c   1.000
_cell.angle_alpha   90.00
_cell.angle_beta   90.00
_cell.angle_gamma   90.00
#
_symmetry.space_group_name_H-M   'P 1'
#
loop_
_entity.id
_entity.type
_entity.pdbx_description
1 polymer ?
#
loop_
_entity_poly.entity_id
_entity_poly.type
_entity_poly.pdbx_seq_one_letter_code
_entity_poly.pdbx_strand_id
1 'polypeptide(L)'
;MSLALSESDKERLRYHLGFFNVDPASAIALGFPAGIETQFLLERASNKINSASAVARVQKILAIMDAIESQMVDALSRLTAIQVDEVKIRGSRDERVEQDELEDEYIRWGHRLADQLGVMINAATRRYRKGSMNVRVVNGC
;
A
#
# COMPACT_ATOMS: atom_id res chain seq x y z
N MET A 1 19.79 18.70 -5.99
CA MET A 1 18.49 18.05 -5.76
C MET A 1 17.82 17.90 -7.11
N SER A 2 17.47 16.68 -7.53
CA SER A 2 16.79 16.47 -8.80
C SER A 2 15.40 17.10 -8.76
N LEU A 3 15.02 17.76 -9.84
CA LEU A 3 13.69 18.38 -9.99
C LEU A 3 12.59 17.35 -10.30
N ALA A 4 12.97 16.09 -10.55
CA ALA A 4 12.08 15.00 -10.94
C ALA A 4 12.34 13.72 -10.12
N LEU A 5 11.32 12.86 -10.07
CA LEU A 5 11.41 11.50 -9.52
C LEU A 5 12.30 10.63 -10.42
N SER A 6 13.18 9.83 -9.80
CA SER A 6 13.93 8.80 -10.53
C SER A 6 13.00 7.67 -10.99
N GLU A 7 13.45 6.88 -11.96
CA GLU A 7 12.70 5.69 -12.37
C GLU A 7 12.53 4.68 -11.21
N SER A 8 13.51 4.57 -10.31
CA SER A 8 13.40 3.76 -9.10
C SER A 8 12.33 4.26 -8.12
N ASP A 9 12.10 5.56 -8.04
CA ASP A 9 11.03 6.11 -7.20
C ASP A 9 9.66 5.88 -7.85
N LYS A 10 9.58 5.93 -9.19
CA LYS A 10 8.36 5.60 -9.93
C LYS A 10 7.98 4.12 -9.77
N GLU A 11 8.97 3.23 -9.78
CA GLU A 11 8.74 1.81 -9.51
C GLU A 11 8.18 1.58 -8.11
N ARG A 12 8.76 2.23 -7.09
CA ARG A 12 8.25 2.15 -5.71
C ARG A 12 6.83 2.72 -5.57
N LEU A 13 6.53 3.82 -6.27
CA LEU A 13 5.17 4.37 -6.33
C LEU A 13 4.16 3.36 -6.86
N ARG A 14 4.48 2.68 -7.97
CA ARG A 14 3.61 1.65 -8.55
C ARG A 14 3.40 0.51 -7.56
N TYR A 15 4.48 0.00 -6.97
CA TYR A 15 4.43 -1.09 -6.01
C TYR A 15 3.53 -0.77 -4.80
N HIS A 16 3.76 0.36 -4.13
CA HIS A 16 2.99 0.72 -2.93
C HIS A 16 1.53 1.05 -3.21
N LEU A 17 1.22 1.67 -4.36
CA LEU A 17 -0.17 1.97 -4.73
C LEU A 17 -0.89 0.75 -5.36
N GLY A 18 -0.19 -0.37 -5.53
CA GLY A 18 -0.74 -1.63 -6.04
C GLY A 18 -0.87 -1.70 -7.56
N PHE A 19 -0.15 -0.86 -8.30
CA PHE A 19 -0.09 -0.91 -9.76
C PHE A 19 0.98 -1.87 -10.26
N PHE A 20 0.85 -2.31 -11.50
CA PHE A 20 1.79 -3.23 -12.12
C PHE A 20 3.08 -2.50 -12.54
N ASN A 21 4.23 -3.14 -12.32
CA ASN A 21 5.52 -2.70 -12.88
C ASN A 21 5.66 -3.14 -14.35
N VAL A 22 4.66 -2.83 -15.17
CA VAL A 22 4.69 -3.06 -16.62
C VAL A 22 4.58 -1.75 -17.35
N ASP A 23 5.22 -1.67 -18.52
CA ASP A 23 5.03 -0.54 -19.42
C ASP A 23 3.56 -0.52 -19.87
N PRO A 24 2.81 0.58 -19.66
CA PRO A 24 1.43 0.70 -20.08
C PRO A 24 1.24 0.40 -21.59
N ALA A 25 2.23 0.68 -22.43
CA ALA A 25 2.17 0.34 -23.86
C ALA A 25 2.12 -1.18 -24.10
N SER A 26 2.83 -1.96 -23.29
CA SER A 26 2.85 -3.43 -23.37
C SER A 26 1.58 -4.09 -22.80
N ALA A 27 0.97 -3.47 -21.78
CA ALA A 27 -0.24 -3.99 -21.14
C ALA A 27 -1.45 -3.99 -22.10
N ILE A 28 -1.57 -2.94 -22.93
CA ILE A 28 -2.61 -2.83 -23.96
C ILE A 28 -2.45 -3.92 -25.03
N ALA A 29 -1.20 -4.22 -25.43
CA ALA A 29 -0.90 -5.24 -26.44
C ALA A 29 -1.16 -6.68 -25.97
N LEU A 30 -1.03 -6.95 -24.67
CA LEU A 30 -1.25 -8.28 -24.07
C LEU A 30 -2.72 -8.60 -23.76
N GLY A 31 -3.66 -7.69 -24.06
CA GLY A 31 -5.09 -7.94 -23.92
C GLY A 31 -5.56 -8.10 -22.46
N PHE A 32 -4.79 -7.61 -21.48
CA PHE A 32 -5.21 -7.60 -20.08
C PHE A 32 -6.20 -6.43 -19.83
N PRO A 33 -7.47 -6.69 -19.48
CA PRO A 33 -8.45 -5.64 -19.21
C PRO A 33 -8.34 -5.04 -17.80
N ALA A 34 -7.19 -5.22 -17.11
CA ALA A 34 -7.08 -4.94 -15.68
C ALA A 34 -6.52 -3.52 -15.41
N GLY A 35 -7.38 -2.55 -15.09
CA GLY A 35 -7.03 -1.35 -14.32
C GLY A 35 -6.09 -0.32 -14.96
N ILE A 36 -5.79 -0.44 -16.25
CA ILE A 36 -4.79 0.38 -16.97
C ILE A 36 -5.14 1.89 -16.92
N GLU A 37 -6.42 2.25 -16.91
CA GLU A 37 -6.85 3.66 -16.88
C GLU A 37 -6.34 4.40 -15.64
N THR A 38 -6.40 3.75 -14.47
CA THR A 38 -5.91 4.33 -13.22
C THR A 38 -4.38 4.40 -13.16
N GLN A 39 -3.67 3.49 -13.83
CA GLN A 39 -2.21 3.51 -13.92
C GLN A 39 -1.72 4.70 -14.78
N PHE A 40 -2.44 5.05 -15.86
CA PHE A 40 -2.09 6.22 -16.67
C PHE A 40 -2.16 7.53 -15.86
N LEU A 41 -3.12 7.65 -14.93
CA LEU A 41 -3.20 8.81 -14.04
C LEU A 41 -1.98 8.91 -13.12
N LEU A 42 -1.50 7.78 -12.59
CA LEU A 42 -0.27 7.72 -11.80
C LEU A 42 0.95 8.16 -12.62
N GLU A 43 1.15 7.61 -13.81
CA GLU A 43 2.27 7.97 -14.69
C GLU A 43 2.23 9.45 -15.07
N ARG A 44 1.03 9.98 -15.35
CA ARG A 44 0.87 11.39 -15.66
C ARG A 44 1.16 12.28 -14.46
N ALA A 45 0.73 11.89 -13.26
CA ALA A 45 0.97 12.63 -12.03
C ALA A 45 2.46 12.62 -11.66
N SER A 46 3.12 11.46 -11.73
CA SER A 46 4.56 11.30 -11.39
C SER A 46 5.47 12.13 -12.31
N ASN A 47 5.12 12.23 -13.60
CA ASN A 47 5.87 13.02 -14.58
C ASN A 47 5.59 14.54 -14.49
N LYS A 48 4.52 14.97 -13.80
CA LYS A 48 4.10 16.39 -13.69
C LYS A 48 4.51 17.06 -12.38
N ILE A 49 5.22 16.36 -11.49
CA ILE A 49 5.69 16.94 -10.24
C ILE A 49 6.84 17.91 -10.54
N ASN A 50 6.52 19.19 -10.63
CA ASN A 50 7.48 20.23 -11.02
C ASN A 50 8.17 20.93 -9.82
N SER A 51 7.79 20.57 -8.59
CA SER A 51 8.33 21.20 -7.38
C SER A 51 9.29 20.26 -6.66
N ALA A 52 10.55 20.68 -6.48
CA ALA A 52 11.55 19.94 -5.72
C ALA A 52 11.11 19.60 -4.29
N SER A 53 10.30 20.48 -3.66
CA SER A 53 9.72 20.24 -2.33
C SER A 53 8.65 19.14 -2.35
N ALA A 54 7.88 19.03 -3.44
CA ALA A 54 6.90 17.96 -3.59
C ALA A 54 7.61 16.60 -3.83
N VAL A 55 8.65 16.58 -4.67
CA VAL A 55 9.47 15.38 -4.89
C VAL A 55 10.08 14.88 -3.58
N ALA A 56 10.69 15.76 -2.79
CA ALA A 56 11.26 15.41 -1.50
C ALA A 56 10.22 14.88 -0.49
N ARG A 57 8.97 15.37 -0.55
CA ARG A 57 7.87 14.85 0.28
C ARG A 57 7.46 13.44 -0.13
N VAL A 58 7.32 13.20 -1.44
CA VAL A 58 6.99 11.87 -1.97
C VAL A 58 8.08 10.85 -1.58
N GLN A 59 9.36 11.20 -1.76
CA GLN A 59 10.48 10.34 -1.38
C GLN A 59 10.51 10.01 0.12
N LYS A 60 10.16 10.98 0.98
CA LYS A 60 10.03 10.74 2.42
C LYS A 60 8.91 9.76 2.74
N ILE A 61 7.75 9.91 2.09
CA ILE A 61 6.62 8.99 2.29
C ILE A 61 6.99 7.58 1.82
N LEU A 62 7.62 7.45 0.66
CA LEU A 62 8.13 6.17 0.16
C LEU A 62 9.08 5.50 1.15
N ALA A 63 10.05 6.26 1.69
CA ALA A 63 10.99 5.73 2.69
C ALA A 63 10.30 5.27 3.99
N ILE A 64 9.23 5.97 4.41
CA ILE A 64 8.42 5.55 5.56
C ILE A 64 7.69 4.24 5.27
N MET A 65 7.10 4.12 4.07
CA MET A 65 6.38 2.89 3.67
C MET A 65 7.34 1.69 3.55
N ASP A 66 8.52 1.89 2.97
CA ASP A 66 9.60 0.89 2.91
C ASP A 66 10.00 0.43 4.33
N ALA A 67 10.13 1.38 5.27
CA ALA A 67 10.46 1.07 6.66
C ALA A 67 9.36 0.28 7.39
N ILE A 68 8.08 0.59 7.14
CA ILE A 68 6.95 -0.14 7.72
C ILE A 68 6.94 -1.59 7.20
N GLU A 69 7.16 -1.82 5.89
CA GLU A 69 7.24 -3.19 5.36
C GLU A 69 8.40 -3.98 6.00
N SER A 70 9.56 -3.35 6.19
CA SER A 70 10.68 -3.99 6.89
C SER A 70 10.32 -4.36 8.33
N GLN A 71 9.62 -3.48 9.05
CA GLN A 71 9.18 -3.74 10.43
C GLN A 71 8.14 -4.86 10.50
N MET A 72 7.24 -4.96 9.50
CA MET A 72 6.30 -6.07 9.40
C MET A 72 7.03 -7.40 9.23
N VAL A 73 8.06 -7.46 8.39
CA VAL A 73 8.90 -8.67 8.21
C VAL A 73 9.58 -9.05 9.52
N ASP A 74 10.14 -8.07 10.24
CA ASP A 74 10.77 -8.33 11.55
C ASP A 74 9.76 -8.80 12.60
N ALA A 75 8.54 -8.27 12.60
CA ALA A 75 7.47 -8.68 13.51
C ALA A 75 7.04 -10.14 13.29
N LEU A 76 7.15 -10.69 12.08
CA LEU A 76 6.88 -12.12 11.81
C LEU A 76 7.75 -13.03 12.68
N SER A 77 9.03 -12.68 12.86
CA SER A 77 9.94 -13.46 13.70
C SER A 77 9.50 -13.46 15.17
N ARG A 78 9.03 -12.31 15.69
CA ARG A 78 8.49 -12.18 17.05
C ARG A 78 7.21 -12.99 17.22
N LEU A 79 6.34 -12.99 16.23
CA LEU A 79 5.11 -13.77 16.25
C LEU A 79 5.37 -15.27 16.29
N THR A 80 6.34 -15.76 15.51
CA THR A 80 6.72 -17.17 15.54
C THR A 80 7.27 -17.58 16.90
N ALA A 81 8.04 -16.72 17.58
CA ALA A 81 8.54 -16.98 18.92
C ALA A 81 7.41 -17.04 19.96
N ILE A 82 6.43 -16.14 19.90
CA ILE A 82 5.26 -16.12 20.78
C ILE A 82 4.42 -17.41 20.64
N GLN A 83 4.26 -17.92 19.42
CA GLN A 83 3.47 -19.14 19.18
C GLN A 83 4.13 -20.42 19.68
N VAL A 84 5.46 -20.45 19.80
CA VAL A 84 6.21 -21.63 20.29
C VAL A 84 6.20 -21.71 21.82
N ASP A 85 6.15 -20.57 22.51
CA ASP A 85 6.28 -20.49 23.98
C ASP A 85 4.92 -20.52 24.71
N GLU A 86 3.82 -20.12 24.06
CA GLU A 86 2.48 -20.10 24.66
C GLU A 86 1.43 -20.87 23.83
N VAL A 87 0.69 -21.76 24.50
CA VAL A 87 -0.63 -22.22 24.01
C VAL A 87 -1.59 -21.04 24.11
N LYS A 88 -1.65 -20.20 23.07
CA LYS A 88 -2.54 -19.04 23.05
C LYS A 88 -3.98 -19.43 22.77
N ILE A 89 -4.82 -19.24 23.80
CA ILE A 89 -6.28 -19.24 23.69
C ILE A 89 -6.68 -18.00 22.87
N ARG A 90 -7.26 -18.23 21.70
CA ARG A 90 -7.80 -17.20 20.81
C ARG A 90 -9.01 -16.55 21.50
N GLY A 91 -8.89 -15.34 22.05
CA GLY A 91 -10.06 -14.69 22.64
C GLY A 91 -9.93 -13.37 23.40
N SER A 92 -8.74 -12.79 23.61
CA SER A 92 -8.65 -11.49 24.32
C SER A 92 -8.71 -10.31 23.35
N ARG A 93 -9.64 -9.41 23.61
CA ARG A 93 -10.07 -8.27 22.78
C ARG A 93 -9.10 -7.07 22.80
N ASP A 94 -7.97 -7.21 23.49
CA ASP A 94 -6.98 -6.14 23.73
C ASP A 94 -5.61 -6.36 23.06
N GLU A 95 -5.38 -7.52 22.43
CA GLU A 95 -4.16 -7.79 21.66
C GLU A 95 -4.41 -7.49 20.18
N ARG A 96 -4.42 -6.20 19.80
CA ARG A 96 -4.05 -5.90 18.41
C ARG A 96 -2.63 -6.39 18.25
N VAL A 97 -2.46 -7.37 17.37
CA VAL A 97 -1.14 -7.89 17.06
C VAL A 97 -0.34 -6.70 16.52
N GLU A 98 0.90 -6.51 16.97
CA GLU A 98 1.82 -5.44 16.50
C GLU A 98 1.76 -5.27 14.96
N GLN A 99 1.56 -6.37 14.26
CA GLN A 99 1.36 -6.44 12.81
C GLN A 99 0.08 -5.74 12.30
N ASP A 100 -1.07 -5.87 12.97
CA ASP A 100 -2.32 -5.21 12.57
C ASP A 100 -2.19 -3.67 12.68
N GLU A 101 -1.45 -3.18 13.67
CA GLU A 101 -1.19 -1.74 13.84
C GLU A 101 -0.27 -1.21 12.74
N LEU A 102 0.77 -1.97 12.38
CA LEU A 102 1.67 -1.63 11.28
C LEU A 102 0.94 -1.63 9.92
N GLU A 103 0.03 -2.59 9.69
CA GLU A 103 -0.83 -2.62 8.49
C GLU A 103 -1.74 -1.39 8.41
N ASP A 104 -2.31 -0.96 9.53
CA ASP A 104 -3.14 0.24 9.62
C ASP A 104 -2.36 1.51 9.30
N GLU A 105 -1.12 1.61 9.78
CA GLU A 105 -0.23 2.72 9.45
C GLU A 105 0.19 2.71 7.99
N TYR A 106 0.51 1.54 7.43
CA TYR A 106 0.82 1.38 6.01
C TYR A 106 -0.31 1.90 5.13
N ILE A 107 -1.56 1.49 5.42
CA ILE A 107 -2.75 1.95 4.70
C ILE A 107 -2.89 3.47 4.79
N ARG A 108 -2.71 4.06 5.99
CA ARG A 108 -2.78 5.51 6.20
C ARG A 108 -1.75 6.25 5.36
N TRP A 109 -0.52 5.77 5.32
CA TRP A 109 0.55 6.39 4.53
C TRP A 109 0.34 6.24 3.03
N GLY A 110 -0.19 5.11 2.57
CA GLY A 110 -0.55 4.94 1.16
C GLY A 110 -1.69 5.86 0.71
N HIS A 111 -2.69 6.12 1.55
CA HIS A 111 -3.71 7.14 1.26
C HIS A 111 -3.11 8.56 1.20
N ARG A 112 -2.19 8.90 2.13
CA ARG A 112 -1.48 10.19 2.06
C ARG A 112 -0.63 10.34 0.80
N LEU A 113 0.00 9.25 0.35
CA LEU A 113 0.77 9.23 -0.89
C LEU A 113 -0.13 9.49 -2.09
N ALA A 114 -1.29 8.84 -2.13
CA ALA A 114 -2.31 9.01 -3.16
C ALA A 114 -2.84 10.45 -3.21
N ASP A 115 -3.16 11.03 -2.05
CA ASP A 115 -3.60 12.43 -1.91
C ASP A 115 -2.54 13.43 -2.38
N GLN A 116 -1.26 13.18 -2.06
CA GLN A 116 -0.14 14.03 -2.46
C GLN A 116 0.06 14.08 -3.99
N LEU A 117 -0.31 13.00 -4.69
CA LEU A 117 -0.23 12.88 -6.15
C LEU A 117 -1.55 13.24 -6.84
N GLY A 118 -2.67 13.29 -6.11
CA GLY A 118 -4.01 13.45 -6.68
C GLY A 118 -4.47 12.23 -7.49
N VAL A 119 -4.02 11.03 -7.10
CA VAL A 119 -4.27 9.77 -7.81
C VAL A 119 -5.03 8.82 -6.90
N MET A 120 -5.84 7.92 -7.46
CA MET A 120 -6.50 6.87 -6.69
C MET A 120 -5.57 5.67 -6.48
N ILE A 121 -5.68 5.04 -5.31
CA ILE A 121 -5.08 3.71 -5.07
C ILE A 121 -5.76 2.70 -5.99
N ASN A 122 -5.00 1.70 -6.48
CA ASN A 122 -5.58 0.67 -7.33
C ASN A 122 -6.70 -0.09 -6.60
N ALA A 123 -7.95 0.05 -7.03
CA ALA A 123 -9.10 -0.60 -6.40
C ALA A 123 -9.04 -2.14 -6.41
N ALA A 124 -8.26 -2.73 -7.32
CA ALA A 124 -8.08 -4.17 -7.40
C ALA A 124 -7.11 -4.72 -6.33
N THR A 125 -6.33 -3.87 -5.68
CA THR A 125 -5.37 -4.32 -4.68
C THR A 125 -6.07 -4.74 -3.39
N ARG A 126 -5.67 -5.88 -2.83
CA ARG A 126 -6.16 -6.33 -1.52
C ARG A 126 -5.44 -5.66 -0.35
N ARG A 127 -4.28 -5.03 -0.58
CA ARG A 127 -3.45 -4.41 0.48
C ARG A 127 -4.18 -3.30 1.24
N TYR A 128 -5.08 -2.58 0.58
CA TYR A 128 -5.84 -1.48 1.18
C TYR A 128 -7.29 -1.87 1.53
N ARG A 129 -7.65 -3.16 1.38
CA ARG A 129 -8.99 -3.64 1.65
C ARG A 129 -9.12 -4.00 3.13
N LYS A 130 -9.53 -3.05 3.98
CA LYS A 130 -10.00 -3.37 5.33
C LYS A 130 -11.31 -4.17 5.24
N GLY A 131 -11.39 -5.27 5.99
CA GLY A 131 -12.44 -6.29 5.90
C GLY A 131 -13.86 -5.75 5.74
N SER A 132 -14.43 -5.92 4.54
CA SER A 132 -15.86 -5.73 4.29
C SER A 132 -16.59 -7.06 4.51
N MET A 133 -16.84 -7.44 5.76
CA MET A 133 -17.73 -8.56 6.06
C MET A 133 -18.68 -8.20 7.22
N ASN A 134 -19.51 -7.19 7.00
CA ASN A 134 -20.73 -7.01 7.78
C ASN A 134 -21.87 -7.77 7.10
N VAL A 135 -21.98 -9.07 7.36
CA VAL A 135 -23.24 -9.79 7.14
C VAL A 135 -24.13 -9.47 8.34
N ARG A 136 -25.15 -8.61 8.14
CA ARG A 136 -26.25 -8.52 9.10
C ARG A 136 -27.05 -9.82 9.00
N VAL A 137 -26.89 -10.72 9.98
CA VAL A 137 -27.86 -11.80 10.18
C VAL A 137 -29.10 -11.16 10.79
N VAL A 138 -30.12 -10.92 9.96
CA VAL A 138 -31.46 -10.59 10.43
C VAL A 138 -32.05 -11.88 10.97
N ASN A 139 -31.89 -12.15 12.27
CA ASN A 139 -32.70 -13.15 12.95
C ASN A 139 -34.08 -12.52 13.19
N GLY A 140 -34.96 -12.67 12.20
CA GLY A 140 -36.38 -12.41 12.36
C GLY A 140 -37.00 -13.49 13.26
N CYS A 141 -37.73 -13.03 14.28
CA CYS A 141 -38.55 -13.82 15.19
C CYS A 141 -39.67 -14.59 14.48
#